data_AF-A0A2A2DPI8-F1
#
_entry.id   AF-A0A2A2DPI8-F1
#
_cell.length_a   1.000
_cell.length_b   1.000
_cell.length_c   1.000
_cell.angle_alpha   90.00
_cell.angle_beta   90.00
_cell.angle_gamma   90.00
#
_symmetry.space_group_name_H-M   'P 1'
#
loop_
_entity.id
_entity.type
_entity.pdbx_description
1 polymer ?
#
loop_
_entity_poly.entity_id
_entity_poly.type
_entity_poly.pdbx_seq_one_letter_code
_entity_poly.pdbx_strand_id
1 'polypeptide(L)'
;MSIPIEKYEFSYSYVLKNEPGFLFFDQENHNKNQVFVLEDGRQVCAVLESSYGMEYFLSNEAGDYLIAVNWYVIECAGVAKKWMLKLMKGSE
;
A
#
# COMPACT_ATOMS: atom_id res chain seq x y z
N MET A 1 10.17 2.33 -6.79
CA MET A 1 10.64 0.95 -6.58
C MET A 1 9.44 0.08 -6.78
N SER A 2 9.61 -1.09 -7.38
CA SER A 2 8.48 -1.91 -7.81
C SER A 2 8.68 -3.33 -7.30
N ILE A 3 7.64 -3.93 -6.72
CA ILE A 3 7.65 -5.32 -6.25
C ILE A 3 6.49 -6.10 -6.88
N PRO A 4 6.65 -7.41 -7.12
CA PRO A 4 5.62 -8.21 -7.80
C PRO A 4 4.35 -8.34 -6.96
N ILE A 5 3.20 -8.00 -7.55
CA ILE A 5 1.92 -8.05 -6.84
C ILE A 5 1.53 -9.48 -6.47
N GLU A 6 1.71 -10.45 -7.37
CA GLU A 6 1.33 -11.86 -7.16
C GLU A 6 1.88 -12.46 -5.86
N LYS A 7 3.06 -11.98 -5.43
CA LYS A 7 3.72 -12.44 -4.20
C LYS A 7 3.32 -11.65 -2.96
N TYR A 8 2.89 -10.40 -3.12
CA TYR A 8 2.86 -9.43 -2.02
C TYR A 8 1.52 -8.69 -1.85
N GLU A 9 0.53 -8.89 -2.72
CA GLU A 9 -0.78 -8.19 -2.74
C GLU A 9 -1.43 -8.11 -1.35
N PHE A 10 -1.39 -9.21 -0.61
CA PHE A 10 -2.00 -9.33 0.72
C PHE A 10 -0.99 -9.46 1.87
N SER A 11 0.27 -9.08 1.65
CA SER A 11 1.31 -9.20 2.69
C SER A 11 2.25 -8.00 2.80
N TYR A 12 2.35 -7.13 1.78
CA TYR A 12 3.29 -6.01 1.83
C TYR A 12 3.02 -5.06 3.00
N SER A 13 1.75 -4.89 3.40
CA SER A 13 1.40 -3.91 4.43
C SER A 13 1.90 -4.32 5.83
N TYR A 14 2.22 -5.59 6.06
CA TYR A 14 2.71 -6.07 7.35
C TYR A 14 4.08 -5.49 7.76
N VAL A 15 4.87 -5.00 6.79
CA VAL A 15 6.17 -4.36 7.06
C VAL A 15 6.09 -2.85 7.23
N LEU A 16 4.90 -2.26 7.13
CA LEU A 16 4.69 -0.83 7.39
C LEU A 16 4.87 -0.51 8.87
N LYS A 17 4.99 0.78 9.17
CA LYS A 17 4.94 1.26 10.56
C LYS A 17 3.53 1.09 11.12
N ASN A 18 3.46 0.95 12.44
CA ASN A 18 2.21 1.04 13.18
C ASN A 18 1.78 2.50 13.28
N GLU A 19 1.11 3.00 12.24
CA GLU A 19 0.59 4.36 12.12
C GLU A 19 -0.67 4.37 11.24
N PRO A 20 -1.51 5.43 11.30
CA PRO A 20 -2.68 5.51 10.46
C PRO A 20 -2.36 5.43 8.96
N GLY A 21 -3.12 4.59 8.24
CA GLY A 21 -3.00 4.40 6.80
C GLY A 21 -4.10 5.15 6.05
N PHE A 22 -3.71 6.03 5.14
CA PHE A 22 -4.60 6.83 4.30
C PHE A 22 -4.73 6.16 2.94
N LEU A 23 -5.87 5.52 2.72
CA LEU A 23 -6.22 4.75 1.54
C LEU A 23 -7.14 5.56 0.61
N PHE A 24 -6.81 5.62 -0.67
CA PHE A 24 -7.62 6.31 -1.67
C PHE A 24 -7.59 5.58 -3.02
N PHE A 25 -8.69 5.69 -3.76
CA PHE A 25 -8.99 4.83 -4.93
C PHE A 25 -9.09 5.61 -6.24
N ASP A 26 -8.95 6.93 -6.20
CA ASP A 26 -9.33 7.79 -7.32
C ASP A 26 -8.16 8.03 -8.29
N GLN A 27 -8.36 7.65 -9.56
CA GLN A 27 -7.51 8.03 -10.69
C GLN A 27 -8.19 9.09 -11.60
N GLU A 28 -9.49 9.35 -11.42
CA GLU A 28 -10.34 10.14 -12.35
C GLU A 28 -10.89 11.44 -11.73
N ASN A 29 -10.45 11.82 -10.52
CA ASN A 29 -10.88 13.01 -9.76
C ASN A 29 -12.36 13.03 -9.32
N HIS A 30 -13.08 11.92 -9.38
CA HIS A 30 -14.48 11.85 -8.93
C HIS A 30 -14.63 12.01 -7.41
N ASN A 31 -13.66 11.50 -6.65
CA ASN A 31 -13.68 11.42 -5.18
C ASN A 31 -12.39 11.98 -4.57
N LYS A 32 -11.76 12.98 -5.21
CA LYS A 32 -10.46 13.56 -4.82
C LYS A 32 -10.32 14.05 -3.37
N ASN A 33 -11.44 14.27 -2.67
CA ASN A 33 -11.48 14.73 -1.28
C ASN A 33 -11.90 13.62 -0.30
N GLN A 34 -12.00 12.38 -0.75
CA GLN A 34 -12.34 11.23 0.08
C GLN A 34 -11.11 10.38 0.30
N VAL A 35 -10.81 10.15 1.57
CA VAL A 35 -9.78 9.21 2.01
C VAL A 35 -10.39 8.28 3.03
N PHE A 36 -10.06 7.00 2.93
CA PHE A 36 -10.36 6.01 3.96
C PHE A 36 -9.16 5.96 4.89
N VAL A 37 -9.41 6.15 6.18
CA VAL A 37 -8.34 6.10 7.19
C VAL A 37 -8.50 4.83 8.00
N LEU A 38 -7.47 3.99 7.96
CA LEU A 38 -7.30 2.87 8.87
C LEU A 38 -6.46 3.34 10.04
N GLU A 39 -6.87 3.00 11.27
CA GLU A 39 -6.10 3.34 12.48
C GLU A 39 -4.69 2.74 12.46
N ASP A 40 -4.54 1.60 11.78
CA ASP A 40 -3.26 0.92 11.55
C ASP A 40 -3.13 0.52 10.08
N GLY A 41 -2.24 1.22 9.35
CA GLY A 41 -1.97 0.98 7.94
C GLY A 41 -1.46 -0.43 7.63
N ARG A 42 -0.96 -1.17 8.63
CA ARG A 42 -0.58 -2.59 8.46
C ARG A 42 -1.77 -3.51 8.22
N GLN A 43 -2.99 -3.04 8.48
CA GLN A 43 -4.21 -3.81 8.29
C GLN A 43 -4.77 -3.71 6.87
N VAL A 44 -4.22 -2.85 6.02
CA VAL A 44 -4.73 -2.63 4.65
C VAL A 44 -4.86 -3.96 3.89
N CYS A 45 -3.82 -4.79 3.89
CA CYS A 45 -3.87 -6.07 3.17
C CYS A 45 -4.96 -6.99 3.71
N ALA A 46 -5.14 -7.07 5.03
CA ALA A 46 -6.15 -7.90 5.65
C ALA A 46 -7.58 -7.41 5.33
N VAL A 47 -7.80 -6.09 5.35
CA VAL A 47 -9.10 -5.50 4.99
C VAL A 47 -9.45 -5.76 3.53
N LEU A 48 -8.43 -5.79 2.65
CA LEU A 48 -8.60 -5.97 1.22
C LEU A 48 -8.42 -7.41 0.73
N GLU A 49 -8.19 -8.38 1.62
CA GLU A 49 -7.89 -9.77 1.26
C GLU A 49 -9.03 -10.45 0.46
N SER A 50 -10.27 -9.99 0.67
CA SER A 50 -11.45 -10.44 -0.08
C SER A 50 -11.77 -9.58 -1.31
N SER A 51 -10.91 -8.62 -1.65
CA SER A 51 -11.08 -7.62 -2.72
C SER A 51 -9.95 -7.71 -3.74
N TYR A 52 -9.82 -8.89 -4.36
CA TYR A 52 -8.80 -9.21 -5.36
C TYR A 52 -8.76 -8.21 -6.52
N GLY A 53 -7.55 -7.86 -6.96
CA GLY A 53 -7.34 -7.02 -8.13
C GLY A 53 -7.77 -5.56 -7.96
N MET A 54 -7.91 -5.10 -6.71
CA MET A 54 -8.28 -3.72 -6.45
C MET A 54 -7.07 -2.79 -6.59
N GLU A 55 -7.25 -1.73 -7.38
CA GLU A 55 -6.27 -0.66 -7.50
C GLU A 55 -6.49 0.40 -6.43
N TYR A 56 -5.42 0.83 -5.78
CA TYR A 56 -5.50 1.84 -4.73
C TYR A 56 -4.14 2.45 -4.44
N PHE A 57 -4.18 3.54 -3.68
CA PHE A 57 -3.02 4.23 -3.17
C PHE A 57 -3.07 4.28 -1.64
N LEU A 58 -1.91 4.17 -1.01
CA LEU A 58 -1.74 4.19 0.43
C LEU A 58 -0.59 5.13 0.82
N SER A 59 -0.85 6.02 1.76
CA SER A 59 0.13 6.93 2.37
C SER A 59 -0.09 7.01 3.88
N ASN A 60 0.79 7.73 4.59
CA ASN A 60 0.46 8.32 5.89
C ASN A 60 0.04 9.79 5.71
N GLU A 61 -0.42 10.41 6.80
CA GLU A 61 -0.86 11.82 6.81
C GLU A 61 0.25 12.79 6.39
N ALA A 62 1.50 12.49 6.76
CA ALA A 62 2.65 13.34 6.49
C ALA A 62 3.17 13.24 5.04
N GLY A 63 2.71 12.25 4.26
CA GLY A 63 3.22 12.01 2.91
C GLY A 63 4.64 11.45 2.86
N ASP A 64 5.09 10.75 3.92
CA ASP A 64 6.44 10.17 4.00
C ASP A 64 6.66 9.04 2.98
N TYR A 65 5.58 8.41 2.54
CA TYR A 65 5.59 7.36 1.54
C TYR A 65 4.34 7.41 0.66
N LEU A 66 4.45 6.79 -0.51
CA LEU A 66 3.29 6.46 -1.34
C LEU A 66 3.47 5.02 -1.81
N ILE A 67 2.44 4.22 -1.65
CA ILE A 67 2.34 2.87 -2.20
C ILE A 67 1.17 2.90 -3.18
N ALA A 68 1.43 2.59 -4.45
CA ALA A 68 0.41 2.43 -5.47
C ALA A 68 0.31 0.94 -5.80
N VAL A 69 -0.88 0.38 -5.61
CA VAL A 69 -1.19 -1.01 -5.94
C VAL A 69 -2.04 -0.98 -7.21
N ASN A 70 -1.57 -1.64 -8.26
CA ASN A 70 -2.30 -1.83 -9.51
C ASN A 70 -2.24 -3.31 -9.94
N TRP A 71 -2.93 -3.67 -11.02
CA TRP A 71 -3.03 -5.06 -11.50
C TRP A 71 -1.70 -5.76 -11.78
N TYR A 72 -0.62 -5.01 -11.99
CA TYR A 72 0.66 -5.54 -12.45
C TYR A 72 1.73 -5.50 -11.36
N VAL A 73 1.67 -4.51 -10.47
CA VAL A 73 2.81 -4.19 -9.62
C VAL A 73 2.39 -3.37 -8.40
N ILE A 74 3.16 -3.51 -7.34
CA ILE A 74 3.11 -2.59 -6.20
C ILE A 74 4.28 -1.62 -6.36
N GLU A 75 3.97 -0.37 -6.64
CA GLU A 75 4.95 0.71 -6.75
C GLU A 75 5.08 1.46 -5.42
N CYS A 76 6.31 1.80 -5.06
CA CYS A 76 6.64 2.41 -3.78
C CYS A 76 7.55 3.62 -3.96
N ALA A 77 7.21 4.69 -3.25
CA ALA A 77 7.94 5.93 -3.11
C ALA A 77 8.23 6.27 -1.64
N GLY A 78 9.14 7.22 -1.41
CA GLY A 78 9.50 7.65 -0.06
C GLY A 78 10.09 6.53 0.81
N VAL A 79 9.73 6.54 2.10
CA VAL A 79 10.27 5.58 3.08
C VAL A 79 9.85 4.13 2.79
N ALA A 80 8.73 3.91 2.08
CA ALA A 80 8.26 2.57 1.72
C ALA A 80 9.25 1.77 0.88
N LYS A 81 10.11 2.43 0.09
CA LYS A 81 11.18 1.75 -0.66
C LYS A 81 12.08 0.91 0.26
N LYS A 82 12.38 1.40 1.47
CA LYS A 82 13.25 0.70 2.43
C LYS A 82 12.56 -0.55 2.98
N TRP A 83 11.27 -0.45 3.29
CA TRP A 83 10.47 -1.58 3.79
C TRP A 83 10.35 -2.67 2.73
N MET A 84 10.05 -2.30 1.49
CA MET A 84 9.91 -3.27 0.39
C MET A 84 11.23 -3.95 0.04
N LEU A 85 12.37 -3.24 0.10
CA LEU A 85 13.68 -3.88 -0.04
C LEU A 85 13.94 -4.95 1.03
N LYS A 86 13.55 -4.68 2.28
CA LYS A 86 13.70 -5.64 3.37
C LYS A 86 12.78 -6.84 3.18
N LEU A 87 11.53 -6.60 2.76
CA LEU A 87 10.54 -7.65 2.48
C LEU A 87 11.05 -8.60 1.38
N MET A 88 11.57 -8.07 0.27
CA MET A 88 12.13 -8.87 -0.81
C MET A 88 13.34 -9.70 -0.37
N LYS A 89 14.24 -9.12 0.43
CA LYS A 89 15.45 -9.80 0.92
C LYS A 89 15.19 -10.87 1.99
N GLY A 90 14.10 -10.75 2.75
CA GLY A 90 13.69 -11.75 3.73
C GLY A 90 12.88 -12.91 3.14
N SER A 91 12.76 -12.98 1.81
CA SER A 91 12.02 -14.02 1.09
C SER A 91 12.93 -15.04 0.38
N GLU A 92 14.24 -15.02 0.69
CA GLU A 92 15.26 -16.02 0.31
C GLU A 92 15.61 -16.87 1.53
#